data_AF-R9WE82-F1
#
_entry.id   AF-R9WE82-F1
#
_cell.length_a   1.000
_cell.length_b   1.000
_cell.length_c   1.000
_cell.angle_alpha   90.00
_cell.angle_beta   90.00
_cell.angle_gamma   90.00
#
_symmetry.space_group_name_H-M   'P 1'
#
loop_
_entity.id
_entity.type
_entity.pdbx_description
1 polymer ?
#
loop_
_entity_poly.entity_id
_entity_poly.type
_entity_poly.pdbx_seq_one_letter_code
_entity_poly.pdbx_strand_id
1 'polypeptide(L)'
;MANQTFTRDELRKYNGQNGAAAYIAIDGIVYDVTHSPAWKNGIHHGYQAGYDLTDALYKVSPHKDRVLANLPKVGILVGEE
;
A
#
# COMPACT_ATOMS: atom_id res chain seq x y z
N MET A 1 -13.88 3.63 -13.62
CA MET A 1 -13.03 4.40 -12.68
C MET A 1 -11.59 4.10 -13.03
N ALA A 2 -10.69 5.09 -12.96
CA ALA A 2 -9.35 4.97 -13.54
C ALA A 2 -8.61 3.73 -13.02
N ASN A 3 -8.40 2.73 -13.89
CA ASN A 3 -7.54 1.59 -13.60
C ASN A 3 -6.10 2.08 -13.77
N GLN A 4 -5.60 2.83 -12.78
CA GLN A 4 -4.20 3.18 -12.76
C GLN A 4 -3.41 1.91 -12.50
N THR A 5 -2.43 1.65 -13.35
CA THR A 5 -1.48 0.56 -13.21
C THR A 5 -0.21 1.12 -12.58
N PHE A 6 0.38 0.36 -11.68
CA PHE A 6 1.63 0.69 -11.03
C PHE A 6 2.59 -0.46 -11.25
N THR A 7 3.79 -0.17 -11.70
CA THR A 7 4.93 -1.08 -11.52
C THR A 7 5.44 -1.01 -10.08
N ARG A 8 6.27 -1.99 -9.66
CA ARG A 8 6.93 -1.94 -8.34
C ARG A 8 7.76 -0.67 -8.15
N ASP A 9 8.44 -0.20 -9.20
CA ASP A 9 9.25 1.02 -9.13
C ASP A 9 8.41 2.30 -9.11
N GLU A 10 7.25 2.30 -9.76
CA GLU A 10 6.30 3.40 -9.62
C GLU A 10 5.70 3.42 -8.22
N LEU A 11 5.29 2.27 -7.69
CA LEU A 11 4.73 2.15 -6.35
C LEU A 11 5.71 2.68 -5.29
N ARG A 12 7.02 2.41 -5.41
CA ARG A 12 8.07 2.91 -4.51
C ARG A 12 8.10 4.43 -4.35
N LYS A 13 7.60 5.19 -5.34
CA LYS A 13 7.54 6.66 -5.26
C LYS A 13 6.45 7.14 -4.29
N TYR A 14 5.47 6.30 -3.99
CA TYR A 14 4.36 6.57 -3.09
C TYR A 14 4.66 6.05 -1.68
N ASN A 15 5.77 6.52 -1.12
CA ASN A 15 6.31 6.05 0.15
C ASN A 15 5.85 6.83 1.39
N GLY A 16 4.99 7.84 1.24
CA GLY A 16 4.50 8.65 2.36
C GLY A 16 5.53 9.60 2.98
N GLN A 17 6.67 9.82 2.32
CA GLN A 17 7.76 10.66 2.80
C GLN A 17 7.94 11.89 1.91
N ASN A 18 8.50 12.96 2.46
CA ASN A 18 8.81 14.19 1.72
C ASN A 18 7.60 14.78 0.95
N GLY A 19 6.39 14.62 1.49
CA GLY A 19 5.15 15.10 0.88
C GLY A 19 4.57 14.17 -0.20
N ALA A 20 5.20 13.04 -0.50
CA ALA A 20 4.61 12.01 -1.35
C ALA A 20 3.41 11.35 -0.66
N ALA A 21 2.43 10.92 -1.45
CA ALA A 21 1.36 10.05 -0.98
C ALA A 21 1.93 8.68 -0.53
N ALA A 22 1.18 7.94 0.28
CA ALA A 22 1.59 6.66 0.84
C ALA A 22 0.66 5.55 0.33
N TYR A 23 1.15 4.70 -0.58
CA TYR A 23 0.37 3.60 -1.15
C TYR A 23 0.96 2.25 -0.78
N ILE A 24 0.13 1.23 -0.67
CA ILE A 24 0.58 -0.16 -0.46
C ILE A 24 -0.12 -1.07 -1.47
N ALA A 25 0.56 -2.10 -1.94
CA ALA A 25 -0.08 -3.17 -2.71
C ALA A 25 -0.42 -4.35 -1.81
N ILE A 26 -1.61 -4.91 -2.00
CA ILE A 26 -2.07 -6.15 -1.36
C ILE A 26 -2.81 -6.96 -2.43
N ASP A 27 -2.32 -8.17 -2.69
CA ASP A 27 -2.87 -9.12 -3.66
C ASP A 27 -3.13 -8.46 -5.03
N GLY A 28 -2.11 -7.72 -5.51
CA GLY A 28 -2.18 -6.98 -6.78
C GLY A 28 -3.04 -5.72 -6.78
N ILE A 29 -3.71 -5.35 -5.67
CA ILE A 29 -4.51 -4.13 -5.56
C ILE A 29 -3.71 -3.06 -4.81
N VAL A 30 -3.65 -1.84 -5.35
CA VAL A 30 -3.01 -0.70 -4.71
C VAL A 30 -4.02 0.11 -3.90
N TYR A 31 -3.72 0.28 -2.61
CA TYR A 31 -4.53 1.00 -1.64
C TYR A 31 -3.84 2.30 -1.20
N ASP A 32 -4.62 3.35 -1.03
CA ASP A 32 -4.16 4.61 -0.45
C ASP A 32 -4.24 4.58 1.08
N VAL A 33 -3.09 4.76 1.74
CA VAL A 33 -2.98 4.85 3.20
C VAL A 33 -2.48 6.22 3.67
N THR A 34 -2.41 7.22 2.77
CA THR A 34 -1.85 8.56 3.02
C THR A 34 -2.49 9.25 4.23
N HIS A 35 -3.80 9.08 4.41
CA HIS A 35 -4.56 9.71 5.49
C HIS A 35 -4.79 8.78 6.69
N SER A 36 -4.19 7.59 6.69
CA SER A 36 -4.31 6.65 7.79
C SER A 36 -3.37 7.05 8.94
N PRO A 37 -3.89 7.30 10.16
CA PRO A 37 -3.04 7.63 11.32
C PRO A 37 -2.01 6.55 11.65
N ALA A 38 -2.29 5.29 11.27
CA ALA A 38 -1.40 4.15 11.47
C ALA A 38 -0.15 4.18 10.57
N TRP A 39 -0.18 4.96 9.49
CA TRP A 39 0.86 5.05 8.45
C TRP A 39 1.61 6.39 8.47
N LYS A 40 1.81 6.96 9.66
CA LYS A 40 2.52 8.24 9.81
C LYS A 40 3.91 8.17 9.15
N ASN A 41 4.21 9.15 8.29
CA ASN A 41 5.43 9.21 7.47
C ASN A 41 5.65 7.95 6.60
N GLY A 42 4.56 7.29 6.21
CA GLY A 42 4.58 6.08 5.39
C GLY A 42 5.14 4.84 6.10
N ILE A 43 5.19 4.83 7.44
CA ILE A 43 5.70 3.70 8.22
C ILE A 43 4.59 3.14 9.11
N HIS A 44 4.47 1.81 9.15
CA HIS A 44 3.58 1.08 10.05
C HIS A 44 4.27 -0.19 10.57
N HIS A 45 4.57 -0.25 11.87
CA HIS A 45 5.23 -1.40 12.52
C HIS A 45 6.46 -1.96 11.80
N GLY A 46 7.31 -1.08 11.23
CA GLY A 46 8.51 -1.47 10.50
C GLY A 46 8.31 -1.76 9.01
N TYR A 47 7.07 -1.73 8.52
CA TYR A 47 6.75 -1.77 7.10
C TYR A 47 6.65 -0.37 6.53
N GLN A 48 7.11 -0.21 5.29
CA GLN A 48 7.09 1.06 4.57
C GLN A 48 6.05 1.02 3.45
N ALA A 49 5.39 2.15 3.23
CA ALA A 49 4.61 2.39 2.03
C ALA A 49 5.50 2.38 0.77
N GLY A 50 4.88 2.15 -0.37
CA GLY A 50 5.52 2.01 -1.66
C GLY A 50 5.93 0.57 -1.99
N TYR A 51 5.39 -0.42 -1.28
CA TYR A 51 5.70 -1.83 -1.47
C TYR A 51 4.45 -2.70 -1.53
N ASP A 52 4.63 -3.91 -2.06
CA ASP A 52 3.70 -5.01 -1.87
C ASP A 52 3.88 -5.59 -0.46
N LEU A 53 2.82 -5.53 0.33
CA LEU A 53 2.79 -5.97 1.72
C LEU A 53 1.81 -7.12 1.93
N THR A 54 1.47 -7.86 0.86
CA THR A 54 0.55 -9.00 0.90
C THR A 54 0.97 -10.00 1.98
N ASP A 55 2.22 -10.42 1.95
CA ASP A 55 2.76 -11.38 2.92
C ASP A 55 2.77 -10.83 4.35
N ALA A 56 3.14 -9.56 4.52
CA ALA A 56 3.11 -8.91 5.83
C ALA A 56 1.69 -8.88 6.42
N LEU A 57 0.69 -8.58 5.58
CA LEU A 57 -0.69 -8.52 6.02
C LEU A 57 -1.25 -9.90 6.39
N TYR A 58 -1.03 -10.92 5.55
CA TYR A 58 -1.65 -12.22 5.76
C TYR A 58 -0.89 -13.14 6.72
N LYS A 59 0.44 -13.00 6.82
CA LYS A 59 1.29 -13.86 7.66
C LYS A 59 1.62 -13.24 9.02
N VAL A 60 1.63 -11.92 9.14
CA VAL A 60 2.11 -11.22 10.36
C VAL A 60 1.03 -10.38 11.03
N SER A 61 0.22 -9.64 10.28
CA SER A 61 -0.76 -8.73 10.87
C SER A 61 -1.90 -9.46 11.61
N PRO A 62 -2.22 -9.07 12.87
CA PRO A 62 -3.36 -9.63 13.58
C PRO A 62 -4.71 -9.16 13.00
N HIS A 63 -4.71 -8.11 12.17
CA HIS A 63 -5.94 -7.51 11.63
C HIS A 63 -6.32 -8.04 10.24
N LYS A 64 -5.37 -8.65 9.52
CA LYS A 64 -5.56 -9.22 8.16
C LYS A 64 -6.27 -8.24 7.21
N ASP A 65 -7.07 -8.76 6.29
CA ASP A 65 -7.81 -8.05 5.25
C ASP A 65 -8.92 -7.12 5.75
N ARG A 66 -9.35 -7.24 7.02
CA ARG A 66 -10.41 -6.37 7.59
C ARG A 66 -10.08 -4.88 7.49
N VAL A 67 -8.80 -4.53 7.53
CA VAL A 67 -8.37 -3.12 7.42
C VAL A 67 -8.55 -2.55 6.01
N LEU A 68 -8.58 -3.40 4.98
CA LEU A 68 -8.62 -2.99 3.58
C LEU A 68 -10.00 -2.45 3.17
N ALA A 69 -11.07 -2.88 3.85
CA ALA A 69 -12.44 -2.50 3.52
C ALA A 69 -12.68 -0.98 3.59
N ASN A 70 -11.90 -0.27 4.41
CA ASN A 70 -12.02 1.17 4.61
C ASN A 70 -10.99 1.99 3.82
N LEU A 71 -10.11 1.34 3.04
CA LEU A 71 -9.05 2.01 2.31
C LEU A 71 -9.49 2.29 0.85
N PRO A 72 -9.21 3.48 0.31
CA PRO A 72 -9.43 3.76 -1.10
C PRO A 72 -8.58 2.84 -1.98
N LYS A 73 -9.21 2.20 -2.97
CA LYS A 73 -8.51 1.48 -4.04
C LYS A 73 -8.14 2.48 -5.13
N VAL A 74 -6.85 2.60 -5.42
CA VAL A 74 -6.32 3.60 -6.36
C VAL A 74 -5.72 2.99 -7.62
N GLY A 75 -5.55 1.67 -7.67
CA GLY A 75 -5.13 0.98 -8.87
C GLY A 75 -4.74 -0.47 -8.66
N ILE A 76 -3.95 -0.98 -9.59
CA ILE A 76 -3.45 -2.36 -9.59
C ILE A 76 -1.92 -2.37 -9.77
N LEU A 77 -1.26 -3.29 -9.07
CA LEU A 77 0.17 -3.55 -9.23
C LEU A 77 0.36 -4.51 -10.41
N VAL A 78 1.20 -4.12 -11.37
CA VAL A 78 1.56 -4.90 -12.56
C VAL A 78 3.07 -5.08 -12.61
N GLY A 79 3.52 -6.30 -12.90
CA GLY A 79 4.94 -6.67 -12.91
C GLY A 79 5.15 -8.02 -12.24
N GLU A 80 5.97 -8.86 -12.86
CA GLU A 80 6.13 -10.29 -12.51
C GLU A 80 6.61 -10.51 -11.07
N GLU A 81 6.24 -11.67 -10.51
CA GLU A 81 6.72 -12.19 -9.23
C GLU A 81 8.26 -12.17 -9.16
#